data_AF-A0A6H9KGV3-F1
#
_entry.id   AF-A0A6H9KGV3-F1
#
_cell.length_a   1.000
_cell.length_b   1.000
_cell.length_c   1.000
_cell.angle_alpha   90.00
_cell.angle_beta   90.00
_cell.angle_gamma   90.00
#
_symmetry.space_group_name_H-M   'P 1'
#
loop_
_entity.id
_entity.type
_entity.pdbx_description
1 polymer ?
#
loop_
_entity_poly.entity_id
_entity_poly.type
_entity_poly.pdbx_seq_one_letter_code
_entity_poly.pdbx_strand_id
1 'polypeptide(L)'
;MTKLILETDNSWTKTKVKEAIFTEIAILKNAISRTTRKIEAFRQKYNALDTSSLFGKVDDMELIEWEGEEEILKELKTNLEALEEIEFEY
;
A
#
# COMPACT_ATOMS: atom_id res chain seq x y z
N MET A 1 -17.05 2.18 2.08
CA MET A 1 -17.54 2.17 3.47
C MET A 1 -17.53 0.74 3.98
N THR A 2 -16.45 0.37 4.67
CA THR A 2 -16.29 -0.93 5.32
C THR A 2 -16.63 -0.82 6.79
N LYS A 3 -17.65 -1.55 7.25
CA LYS A 3 -18.09 -1.53 8.65
C LYS A 3 -17.57 -2.75 9.41
N LEU A 4 -16.86 -2.54 10.53
CA LEU A 4 -16.42 -3.59 11.44
C LEU A 4 -17.26 -3.54 12.72
N ILE A 5 -18.03 -4.60 12.99
CA ILE A 5 -18.80 -4.74 14.23
C ILE A 5 -18.08 -5.73 15.14
N LEU A 6 -17.64 -5.28 16.32
CA LEU A 6 -16.96 -6.12 17.29
C LEU A 6 -17.84 -6.32 18.53
N GLU A 7 -18.60 -7.43 18.53
CA GLU A 7 -19.43 -7.83 19.67
C GLU A 7 -18.61 -8.64 20.68
N THR A 8 -18.23 -8.00 21.78
CA THR A 8 -17.57 -8.67 22.90
C THR A 8 -17.81 -7.89 24.20
N ASP A 9 -17.95 -8.61 25.29
CA ASP A 9 -17.97 -8.07 26.66
C ASP A 9 -16.56 -7.78 27.20
N ASN A 10 -15.53 -8.23 26.48
CA ASN A 10 -14.13 -8.12 26.90
C ASN A 10 -13.46 -6.84 26.35
N SER A 11 -13.18 -5.88 27.23
CA SER A 11 -12.52 -4.61 26.91
C SER A 11 -11.07 -4.78 26.41
N TRP A 12 -10.38 -5.84 26.84
CA TRP A 12 -9.04 -6.17 26.34
C TRP A 12 -9.09 -6.56 24.86
N THR A 13 -10.07 -7.37 24.46
CA THR A 13 -10.26 -7.77 23.06
C THR A 13 -10.53 -6.56 22.17
N LYS A 14 -11.41 -5.65 22.61
CA LYS A 14 -11.69 -4.37 21.91
C LYS A 14 -10.41 -3.58 21.65
N THR A 15 -9.58 -3.43 22.68
CA THR A 15 -8.30 -2.72 22.60
C THR A 15 -7.33 -3.40 21.64
N LYS A 16 -7.20 -4.73 21.73
CA LYS A 16 -6.22 -5.48 20.91
C LYS A 16 -6.55 -5.48 19.43
N VAL A 17 -7.82 -5.61 19.07
CA VAL A 17 -8.25 -5.52 17.66
C VAL A 17 -7.94 -4.12 17.10
N LYS A 18 -8.23 -3.07 17.86
CA LYS A 18 -7.91 -1.70 17.47
C LYS A 18 -6.40 -1.47 17.30
N GLU A 19 -5.59 -1.95 18.24
CA GLU A 19 -4.12 -1.89 18.15
C GLU A 19 -3.58 -2.64 16.93
N ALA A 20 -4.11 -3.82 16.62
CA ALA A 20 -3.71 -4.61 15.46
C ALA A 20 -4.00 -3.87 14.14
N ILE A 21 -5.19 -3.28 14.01
CA ILE A 21 -5.57 -2.49 12.83
C ILE A 21 -4.65 -1.27 12.67
N PHE A 22 -4.36 -0.54 13.75
CA PHE A 22 -3.43 0.60 13.66
C PHE A 22 -2.00 0.18 13.31
N THR A 23 -1.55 -0.96 13.82
CA THR A 23 -0.24 -1.51 13.50
C THR A 23 -0.17 -1.84 12.01
N GLU A 24 -1.20 -2.48 11.47
CA GLU A 24 -1.27 -2.81 10.04
C GLU A 24 -1.28 -1.55 9.16
N ILE A 25 -2.07 -0.54 9.53
CA ILE A 25 -2.07 0.77 8.86
C ILE A 25 -0.65 1.38 8.83
N ALA A 26 0.09 1.31 9.94
CA ALA A 26 1.45 1.84 10.00
C ALA A 26 2.42 1.04 9.11
N ILE A 27 2.27 -0.29 9.06
CA ILE A 27 3.06 -1.16 8.18
C ILE A 27 2.78 -0.83 6.71
N LEU A 28 1.50 -0.71 6.32
CA LEU A 28 1.10 -0.38 4.96
C LEU A 28 1.62 1.01 4.53
N LYS A 29 1.52 2.03 5.39
CA LYS A 29 2.08 3.36 5.11
C LYS A 29 3.59 3.31 4.85
N ASN A 30 4.32 2.50 5.62
CA ASN A 30 5.74 2.31 5.43
C ASN A 30 6.05 1.56 4.13
N ALA A 31 5.29 0.52 3.80
CA ALA A 31 5.42 -0.21 2.53
C ALA A 31 5.17 0.70 1.33
N ILE A 32 4.07 1.45 1.33
CA ILE A 32 3.71 2.45 0.31
C ILE A 32 4.85 3.45 0.13
N SER A 33 5.41 3.98 1.23
CA SER A 33 6.51 4.93 1.16
C SER A 33 7.76 4.34 0.50
N ARG A 34 8.10 3.08 0.81
CA ARG A 34 9.25 2.38 0.22
C ARG A 34 9.04 2.10 -1.26
N THR A 35 7.90 1.55 -1.65
CA THR A 35 7.56 1.26 -3.05
C THR A 35 7.50 2.55 -3.87
N THR A 36 6.89 3.61 -3.34
CA THR A 36 6.88 4.93 -4.00
C THR A 36 8.30 5.46 -4.24
N ARG A 37 9.22 5.27 -3.29
CA ARG A 37 10.63 5.68 -3.47
C ARG A 37 11.35 4.87 -4.54
N LYS A 38 11.08 3.57 -4.66
CA LYS A 38 11.65 2.73 -5.72
C LYS A 38 11.19 3.18 -7.10
N ILE A 39 9.89 3.41 -7.24
CA ILE A 39 9.28 3.99 -8.45
C ILE A 39 9.90 5.36 -8.71
N GLU A 40 9.99 6.25 -7.73
CA GLU A 40 10.59 7.56 -8.01
C GLU A 40 12.07 7.47 -8.42
N ALA A 41 12.84 6.57 -7.82
CA ALA A 41 14.24 6.36 -8.18
C ALA A 41 14.43 5.90 -9.63
N PHE A 42 13.57 5.03 -10.14
CA PHE A 42 13.69 4.57 -11.53
C PHE A 42 13.12 5.60 -12.53
N ARG A 43 12.08 6.38 -12.17
CA ARG A 43 11.66 7.59 -12.93
C ARG A 43 12.82 8.54 -13.12
N GLN A 44 13.58 8.79 -12.04
CA GLN A 44 14.76 9.63 -12.07
C GLN A 44 15.90 9.03 -12.89
N LYS A 45 16.13 7.71 -12.79
CA LYS A 45 17.15 6.99 -13.57
C LYS A 45 16.94 7.15 -15.08
N TYR A 46 15.70 7.10 -15.54
CA TYR A 46 15.36 7.12 -16.97
C TYR A 46 14.78 8.44 -17.48
N ASN A 47 14.62 9.44 -16.60
CA ASN A 47 13.99 10.73 -16.89
C ASN A 47 12.64 10.60 -17.62
N ALA A 48 11.88 9.55 -17.29
CA ALA A 48 10.66 9.18 -17.97
C ALA A 48 9.48 9.21 -17.00
N LEU A 49 8.43 9.92 -17.40
CA LEU A 49 7.17 9.99 -16.66
C LEU A 49 6.20 8.85 -17.04
N ASP A 50 6.51 8.11 -18.10
CA ASP A 50 5.67 7.07 -18.68
C ASP A 50 6.51 5.87 -19.15
N THR A 51 6.15 4.67 -18.69
CA THR A 51 6.80 3.39 -19.04
C THR A 51 6.68 3.08 -20.52
N SER A 52 5.58 3.50 -21.17
CA SER A 52 5.37 3.24 -22.58
C SER A 52 6.46 3.86 -23.47
N SER A 53 7.05 4.96 -22.99
CA SER A 53 8.12 5.69 -23.67
C SER A 53 9.49 4.98 -23.62
N LEU A 54 9.62 3.96 -22.76
CA LEU A 54 10.85 3.24 -22.47
C LEU A 54 10.94 1.87 -23.17
N PHE A 55 9.86 1.37 -23.78
CA PHE A 55 9.87 0.10 -24.52
C PHE A 55 10.95 0.10 -25.61
N GLY A 56 11.80 -0.92 -25.60
CA GLY A 56 12.93 -1.07 -26.53
C GLY A 56 14.09 -0.09 -26.29
N LYS A 57 14.05 0.72 -25.23
CA LYS A 57 15.14 1.64 -24.82
C LYS A 57 15.79 1.24 -23.50
N VAL A 58 15.07 0.49 -22.67
CA VAL A 58 15.50 -0.02 -21.37
C VAL A 58 15.43 -1.54 -21.40
N ASP A 59 16.20 -2.17 -20.51
CA ASP A 59 16.15 -3.61 -20.32
C ASP A 59 14.72 -4.07 -19.97
N ASP A 60 14.23 -5.11 -20.64
CA ASP A 60 12.86 -5.59 -20.48
C ASP A 60 12.59 -6.11 -19.06
N MET A 61 13.60 -6.66 -18.37
CA MET A 61 13.44 -7.09 -16.97
C MET A 61 13.23 -5.89 -16.05
N GLU A 62 13.99 -4.82 -16.26
CA GLU A 62 13.86 -3.58 -15.51
C GLU A 62 12.45 -2.95 -15.69
N LEU A 63 11.89 -3.01 -16.90
CA LEU A 63 10.52 -2.54 -17.17
C LEU A 63 9.47 -3.41 -16.46
N ILE A 64 9.62 -4.74 -16.50
CA ILE A 64 8.70 -5.66 -15.81
C ILE A 64 8.72 -5.44 -14.30
N GLU A 65 9.91 -5.31 -13.71
CA GLU A 65 10.05 -5.03 -12.27
C GLU A 65 9.35 -3.74 -11.88
N TRP A 66 9.48 -2.71 -12.71
CA TRP A 66 8.79 -1.44 -12.49
C TRP A 66 7.27 -1.59 -12.51
N GLU A 67 6.72 -2.23 -13.55
CA GLU A 67 5.27 -2.43 -13.69
C GLU A 67 4.71 -3.20 -12.49
N GLY A 68 5.45 -4.22 -12.02
CA GLY A 68 5.12 -4.94 -10.79
C GLY A 68 5.12 -4.05 -9.54
N GLU A 69 6.09 -3.15 -9.38
CA GLU A 69 6.11 -2.21 -8.25
C GLU A 69 4.94 -1.21 -8.30
N GLU A 70 4.52 -0.76 -9.49
CA GLU A 70 3.32 0.08 -9.64
C GLU A 70 2.02 -0.67 -9.30
N GLU A 71 1.91 -1.94 -9.69
CA GLU A 71 0.78 -2.81 -9.31
C GLU A 71 0.74 -3.05 -7.79
N ILE A 72 1.88 -3.39 -7.18
CA ILE A 72 2.00 -3.55 -5.72
C ILE A 72 1.61 -2.25 -5.01
N LEU A 73 2.06 -1.08 -5.51
CA LEU A 73 1.69 0.20 -4.90
C LEU A 73 0.18 0.42 -4.90
N LYS A 74 -0.50 0.03 -5.98
CA LYS A 74 -1.96 0.13 -6.09
C LYS A 74 -2.64 -0.77 -5.07
N GLU A 75 -2.24 -2.03 -4.95
CA GLU A 75 -2.79 -2.96 -3.96
C GLU A 75 -2.59 -2.47 -2.53
N LEU A 76 -1.39 -1.98 -2.19
CA LEU A 76 -1.09 -1.46 -0.86
C LEU A 76 -1.97 -0.26 -0.51
N LYS A 77 -2.23 0.65 -1.47
CA LYS A 77 -3.12 1.79 -1.27
C LYS A 77 -4.57 1.34 -1.06
N THR A 78 -5.06 0.41 -1.88
CA THR A 78 -6.42 -0.14 -1.72
C THR A 78 -6.60 -0.80 -0.35
N ASN A 79 -5.61 -1.57 0.11
CA ASN A 79 -5.66 -2.18 1.44
C ASN A 79 -5.61 -1.13 2.55
N LEU A 80 -4.80 -0.08 2.40
CA LEU A 80 -4.73 1.01 3.37
C LEU A 80 -6.08 1.74 3.47
N GLU A 81 -6.68 2.11 2.34
CA GLU A 81 -7.98 2.77 2.27
C GLU A 81 -9.06 1.92 2.97
N ALA A 82 -9.07 0.60 2.72
CA ALA A 82 -10.01 -0.31 3.36
C ALA A 82 -9.90 -0.35 4.89
N LEU A 83 -8.68 -0.21 5.44
CA LEU A 83 -8.46 -0.18 6.89
C LEU A 83 -8.70 1.20 7.51
N GLU A 84 -8.38 2.29 6.80
CA GLU A 84 -8.63 3.66 7.27
C GLU A 84 -10.12 4.01 7.31
N GLU A 85 -10.95 3.34 6.51
CA GLU A 85 -12.41 3.48 6.55
C GLU A 85 -13.08 2.74 7.73
N ILE A 86 -12.34 1.97 8.54
CA ILE A 86 -12.93 1.21 9.64
C ILE A 86 -13.36 2.13 10.78
N GLU A 87 -14.67 2.21 11.00
CA GLU A 87 -15.28 2.82 12.19
C GLU A 87 -15.51 1.77 13.29
N PHE A 88 -15.13 2.09 14.53
CA PHE A 88 -15.33 1.21 15.68
C PHE A 88 -16.62 1.58 16.43
N GLU A 89 -17.63 0.72 16.33
CA GLU A 89 -18.85 0.77 17.18
C GLU A 89 -18.74 -0.28 18.29
N TYR A 90 -19.24 0.02 19.49
CA TYR A 90 -19.07 -0.78 20.72
C TYR A 90 -20.35 -1.09 21.46
#